data_AF-A0A920FGX6-F1
#
_entry.id   AF-A0A920FGX6-F1
#
_cell.length_a   1.000
_cell.length_b   1.000
_cell.length_c   1.000
_cell.angle_alpha   90.00
_cell.angle_beta   90.00
_cell.angle_gamma   90.00
#
_symmetry.space_group_name_H-M   'P 1'
#
loop_
_entity.id
_entity.type
_entity.pdbx_description
1 polymer ?
#
loop_
_entity_poly.entity_id
_entity_poly.type
_entity_poly.pdbx_seq_one_letter_code
_entity_poly.pdbx_strand_id
1 'polypeptide(L)'
;MVKYFDGNFSTFLEADVLLNEYYYPIYSEISSKGKLVSDEVQILSDSPIEKLKSYAPILFGDNNKMKDLNVSYSFTDGKFVMEETPLKLKNYTLSVSGFTSLDQEIGYKIETEIPINELKNSTNSLSSLLKETNVGINKGNMPFTITINGNLKNPTYSTSLGELKTDLLEKGKDIISEKVDKVKKDALEEAQKKADDIIRLAKLKAQQIRDEGNSKAILIENEATRNKVKADQKTKEEVSKLRDEGYKAADKLIEEAKSPLAKIAAEKTAKKMKSQTDKKADALELKLNAKSKKIQNVAFQQAKNLREEANSNADSVENKAEEEANKILEAAKNK
;
A
#
# COMPACT_ATOMS: atom_id res chain seq x y z
N MET A 1 3.12 26.49 9.42
CA MET A 1 1.87 25.97 10.03
C MET A 1 2.07 24.48 10.26
N VAL A 2 1.91 24.02 11.49
CA VAL A 2 1.98 22.59 11.84
C VAL A 2 0.71 21.92 11.33
N LYS A 3 0.82 20.79 10.61
CA LYS A 3 -0.33 20.17 9.90
C LYS A 3 -0.89 18.93 10.57
N TYR A 4 -0.04 18.02 11.03
CA TYR A 4 -0.47 16.68 11.44
C TYR A 4 -0.18 16.38 12.91
N PHE A 5 0.94 16.86 13.45
CA PHE A 5 1.40 16.53 14.79
C PHE A 5 2.00 17.76 15.46
N ASP A 6 1.53 18.08 16.67
CA ASP A 6 2.02 19.20 17.49
C ASP A 6 2.59 18.68 18.81
N GLY A 7 3.72 19.20 19.24
CA GLY A 7 4.43 18.70 20.43
C GLY A 7 5.89 19.12 20.48
N ASN A 8 6.54 18.78 21.58
CA ASN A 8 7.98 19.01 21.75
C ASN A 8 8.73 17.78 21.26
N PHE A 9 9.62 17.99 20.29
CA PHE A 9 10.43 16.93 19.70
C PHE A 9 11.90 17.20 19.96
N SER A 10 12.62 16.15 20.37
CA SER A 10 14.08 16.13 20.33
C SER A 10 14.50 15.20 19.21
N THR A 11 15.49 15.60 18.42
CA THR A 11 16.01 14.74 17.35
C THR A 11 17.54 14.71 17.36
N PHE A 12 18.07 13.54 17.07
CA PHE A 12 19.44 13.37 16.61
C PHE A 12 19.41 13.02 15.13
N LEU A 13 20.19 13.73 14.31
CA LEU A 13 20.29 13.52 12.88
C LEU A 13 21.76 13.44 12.48
N GLU A 14 22.13 12.36 11.82
CA GLU A 14 23.41 12.19 11.13
C GLU A 14 23.09 12.08 9.64
N ALA A 15 23.67 12.97 8.83
CA ALA A 15 23.38 13.05 7.41
C ALA A 15 24.67 13.20 6.60
N ASP A 16 24.79 12.39 5.56
CA ASP A 16 25.82 12.53 4.54
C ASP A 16 25.19 13.22 3.34
N VAL A 17 25.75 14.38 2.98
CA VAL A 17 25.24 15.22 1.91
C VAL A 17 26.33 15.44 0.88
N LEU A 18 26.12 14.91 -0.32
CA LEU A 18 26.97 15.21 -1.46
C LEU A 18 26.54 16.54 -2.08
N LEU A 19 27.47 17.48 -2.19
CA LEU A 19 27.27 18.75 -2.87
C LEU A 19 27.84 18.69 -4.29
N ASN A 20 27.15 19.31 -5.24
CA ASN A 20 27.68 19.49 -6.60
C ASN A 20 28.69 20.65 -6.67
N GLU A 21 29.23 20.90 -7.87
CA GLU A 21 30.21 21.97 -8.13
C GLU A 21 29.71 23.39 -7.80
N TYR A 22 28.39 23.57 -7.65
CA TYR A 22 27.75 24.82 -7.25
C TYR A 22 27.36 24.85 -5.75
N TYR A 23 27.84 23.89 -4.96
CA TYR A 23 27.51 23.72 -3.54
C TYR A 23 26.02 23.43 -3.26
N TYR A 24 25.29 22.87 -4.21
CA TYR A 24 23.91 22.40 -4.00
C TYR A 24 23.85 20.91 -3.64
N PRO A 25 23.00 20.49 -2.68
CA PRO A 25 22.77 19.08 -2.36
C PRO A 25 22.25 18.27 -3.55
N ILE A 26 22.85 17.11 -3.79
CA ILE A 26 22.33 16.12 -4.72
C ILE A 26 21.30 15.28 -3.95
N TYR A 27 20.03 15.68 -4.00
CA TYR A 27 18.96 15.10 -3.17
C TYR A 27 18.77 13.58 -3.29
N SER A 28 19.11 12.99 -4.44
CA SER A 28 19.06 11.53 -4.64
C SER A 28 20.15 10.77 -3.91
N GLU A 29 21.25 11.45 -3.56
CA GLU A 29 22.44 10.90 -2.91
C GLU A 29 22.50 11.27 -1.41
N ILE A 30 21.47 11.95 -0.89
CA ILE A 30 21.38 12.22 0.53
C ILE A 30 21.07 10.90 1.22
N SER A 31 21.94 10.52 2.16
CA SER A 31 21.64 9.49 3.14
C SER A 31 21.60 10.12 4.53
N SER A 32 20.65 9.68 5.35
CA SER A 32 20.66 10.08 6.76
C SER A 32 20.10 8.98 7.65
N LYS A 33 20.46 9.05 8.92
CA LYS A 33 19.86 8.25 9.98
C LYS A 33 19.63 9.16 11.16
N GLY A 34 18.60 8.87 11.93
CA GLY A 34 18.28 9.70 13.06
C GLY A 34 17.32 9.04 14.01
N LYS A 35 17.09 9.76 15.10
CA LYS A 35 16.23 9.34 16.18
C LYS A 35 15.44 10.53 16.66
N LEU A 36 14.11 10.44 16.55
CA LEU A 36 13.16 11.45 17.01
C LEU A 36 12.47 10.93 18.26
N VAL A 37 12.53 11.71 19.34
CA VAL A 37 11.94 11.39 20.63
C VAL A 37 10.94 12.47 21.02
N SER A 38 9.80 12.07 21.57
CA SER A 38 8.83 12.97 22.17
C SER A 38 8.05 12.26 23.27
N ASP A 39 7.88 12.92 24.42
CA ASP A 39 7.12 12.37 25.53
C ASP A 39 5.61 12.34 25.23
N GLU A 40 5.10 13.41 24.61
CA GLU A 40 3.70 13.55 24.23
C GLU A 40 3.56 14.37 22.95
N VAL A 41 2.77 13.85 22.00
CA VAL A 41 2.46 14.48 20.73
C VAL A 41 0.96 14.54 20.54
N GLN A 42 0.45 15.73 20.25
CA GLN A 42 -0.93 15.95 19.84
C GLN A 42 -1.11 15.63 18.35
N ILE A 43 -2.06 14.77 18.03
CA ILE A 43 -2.52 14.52 16.66
C ILE A 43 -3.50 15.64 16.29
N LEU A 44 -3.17 16.41 15.25
CA LEU A 44 -4.02 17.47 14.74
C LEU A 44 -5.08 16.92 13.78
N SER A 45 -6.24 17.56 13.74
CA SER A 45 -7.30 17.23 12.79
C SER A 45 -6.94 17.74 11.40
N ASP A 46 -6.61 16.81 10.51
CA ASP A 46 -6.43 17.03 9.07
C ASP A 46 -7.20 15.93 8.31
N SER A 47 -7.50 16.15 7.03
CA SER A 47 -8.33 15.25 6.21
C SER A 47 -7.85 13.79 6.20
N PRO A 48 -6.54 13.48 6.04
CA PRO A 48 -6.02 12.11 6.21
C PRO A 48 -6.23 11.55 7.62
N ILE A 49 -6.06 12.35 8.67
CA ILE A 49 -6.23 11.90 10.05
C ILE A 49 -7.70 11.60 10.34
N GLU A 50 -8.63 12.43 9.88
CA GLU A 50 -10.07 12.21 10.06
C GLU A 50 -10.56 10.97 9.29
N LYS A 51 -10.02 10.71 8.10
CA LYS A 51 -10.27 9.45 7.38
C LYS A 51 -9.71 8.26 8.15
N LEU A 52 -8.47 8.32 8.66
CA LEU A 52 -7.91 7.24 9.48
C LEU A 52 -8.80 6.95 10.71
N LYS A 53 -9.31 8.00 11.37
CA LYS A 53 -10.24 7.88 12.51
C LYS A 53 -11.51 7.12 12.17
N SER A 54 -12.06 7.25 10.95
CA SER A 54 -13.25 6.49 10.55
C SER A 54 -12.99 5.00 10.32
N TYR A 55 -11.76 4.60 9.98
CA TYR A 55 -11.38 3.19 9.77
C TYR A 55 -11.06 2.46 11.07
N ALA A 56 -10.44 3.14 12.04
CA ALA A 56 -10.17 2.58 13.36
C ALA A 56 -10.64 3.49 14.52
N PRO A 57 -11.96 3.77 14.65
CA PRO A 57 -12.52 4.61 15.72
C PRO A 57 -12.12 4.16 17.13
N ILE A 58 -12.03 2.84 17.35
CA ILE A 58 -11.63 2.24 18.62
C ILE A 58 -10.23 2.69 19.07
N LEU A 59 -9.34 2.92 18.11
CA LEU A 59 -8.00 3.44 18.35
C LEU A 59 -7.98 4.96 18.32
N PHE A 60 -8.55 5.61 17.30
CA PHE A 60 -8.28 7.02 17.03
C PHE A 60 -9.42 8.00 17.37
N GLY A 61 -10.61 7.54 17.75
CA GLY A 61 -11.84 8.35 17.89
C GLY A 61 -11.66 9.73 18.53
N ASP A 62 -11.85 9.83 19.86
CA ASP A 62 -11.53 11.06 20.60
C ASP A 62 -10.03 11.18 20.91
N ASN A 63 -9.21 10.29 20.34
CA ASN A 63 -7.79 10.20 20.65
C ASN A 63 -6.98 11.12 19.76
N ASN A 64 -6.40 12.11 20.40
CA ASN A 64 -5.50 13.05 19.76
C ASN A 64 -4.16 13.15 20.47
N LYS A 65 -3.76 12.18 21.30
CA LYS A 65 -2.47 12.19 22.00
C LYS A 65 -1.76 10.86 21.89
N MET A 66 -0.51 10.91 21.43
CA MET A 66 0.43 9.80 21.41
C MET A 66 1.52 10.06 22.46
N LYS A 67 2.00 9.00 23.11
CA LYS A 67 3.02 9.08 24.14
C LYS A 67 4.19 8.15 23.86
N ASP A 68 5.32 8.47 24.47
CA ASP A 68 6.55 7.69 24.44
C ASP A 68 7.07 7.46 23.01
N LEU A 69 7.02 8.49 22.15
CA LEU A 69 7.54 8.38 20.80
C LEU A 69 9.06 8.26 20.85
N ASN A 70 9.57 7.23 20.19
CA ASN A 70 10.99 6.94 20.12
C ASN A 70 11.32 6.36 18.74
N VAL A 71 11.25 7.23 17.74
CA VAL A 71 11.25 6.88 16.32
C VAL A 71 12.69 6.83 15.80
N SER A 72 13.16 5.64 15.44
CA SER A 72 14.34 5.50 14.59
C SER A 72 13.94 5.65 13.14
N TYR A 73 14.70 6.45 12.39
CA TYR A 73 14.42 6.68 10.97
C TYR A 73 15.72 6.72 10.15
N SER A 74 15.58 6.41 8.87
CA SER A 74 16.61 6.65 7.87
C SER A 74 16.03 7.39 6.66
N PHE A 75 16.90 8.07 5.93
CA PHE A 75 16.60 8.59 4.62
C PHE A 75 17.55 7.91 3.64
N THR A 76 17.00 7.06 2.77
CA THR A 76 17.77 6.30 1.78
C THR A 76 16.95 6.20 0.51
N ASP A 77 17.58 6.31 -0.66
CA ASP A 77 16.92 6.21 -1.97
C ASP A 77 15.72 7.16 -2.14
N GLY A 78 15.82 8.39 -1.60
CA GLY A 78 14.74 9.38 -1.68
C GLY A 78 13.50 9.04 -0.84
N LYS A 79 13.64 8.14 0.15
CA LYS A 79 12.57 7.76 1.06
C LYS A 79 12.98 8.00 2.50
N PHE A 80 12.14 8.70 3.24
CA PHE A 80 12.14 8.67 4.69
C PHE A 80 11.53 7.35 5.13
N VAL A 81 12.33 6.48 5.72
CA VAL A 81 11.93 5.18 6.23
C VAL A 81 11.88 5.24 7.74
N MET A 82 10.73 4.91 8.30
CA MET A 82 10.51 4.78 9.72
C MET A 82 10.64 3.31 10.10
N GLU A 83 11.61 3.02 10.96
CA GLU A 83 11.76 1.69 11.53
C GLU A 83 10.57 1.38 12.45
N GLU A 84 10.37 0.09 12.69
CA GLU A 84 9.32 -0.38 13.58
C GLU A 84 9.46 0.26 14.96
N THR A 85 8.53 1.16 15.28
CA THR A 85 8.58 2.00 16.47
C THR A 85 7.37 1.72 17.35
N PRO A 86 7.57 1.27 18.60
CA PRO A 86 6.48 1.19 19.56
C PRO A 86 6.05 2.59 20.01
N LEU A 87 4.74 2.80 20.14
CA LEU A 87 4.16 4.02 20.71
C LEU A 87 2.92 3.69 21.54
N LYS A 88 2.53 4.61 22.42
CA LYS A 88 1.31 4.47 23.22
C LYS A 88 0.22 5.41 22.75
N LEU A 89 -0.99 4.88 22.64
CA LEU A 89 -2.22 5.62 22.36
C LEU A 89 -3.32 5.14 23.31
N LYS A 90 -3.73 5.96 24.27
CA LYS A 90 -4.52 5.53 25.44
C LYS A 90 -3.86 4.32 26.15
N ASN A 91 -4.56 3.19 26.14
CA ASN A 91 -4.22 1.94 26.80
C ASN A 91 -3.64 0.93 25.79
N TYR A 92 -3.50 1.33 24.52
CA TYR A 92 -2.99 0.51 23.44
C TYR A 92 -1.49 0.78 23.26
N THR A 93 -0.73 -0.31 23.13
CA THR A 93 0.64 -0.26 22.62
C THR A 93 0.58 -0.61 21.16
N LEU A 94 0.96 0.34 20.32
CA LEU A 94 1.00 0.17 18.87
C LEU A 94 2.44 0.07 18.40
N SER A 95 2.65 -0.65 17.31
CA SER A 95 3.87 -0.65 16.54
C SER A 95 3.60 0.04 15.20
N VAL A 96 4.41 1.03 14.83
CA VAL A 96 4.28 1.72 13.55
C VAL A 96 5.57 1.61 12.77
N SER A 97 5.46 1.23 11.50
CA SER A 97 6.58 1.20 10.55
C SER A 97 6.11 1.73 9.20
N GLY A 98 7.05 2.17 8.35
CA GLY A 98 6.68 2.55 6.99
C GLY A 98 7.65 3.52 6.33
N PHE A 99 7.18 4.16 5.27
CA PHE A 99 7.96 5.16 4.56
C PHE A 99 7.10 6.30 4.01
N THR A 100 7.77 7.42 3.75
CA THR A 100 7.30 8.52 2.90
C THR A 100 8.40 8.85 1.89
N SER A 101 8.07 8.90 0.60
CA SER A 101 8.99 9.32 -0.46
C SER A 101 8.99 10.83 -0.68
N LEU A 102 10.00 11.34 -1.41
CA LEU A 102 10.08 12.75 -1.80
C LEU A 102 8.86 13.25 -2.61
N ASP A 103 8.21 12.37 -3.37
CA ASP A 103 6.98 12.68 -4.13
C ASP A 103 5.69 12.48 -3.31
N GLN A 104 5.82 12.33 -1.99
CA GLN A 104 4.73 12.20 -1.02
C GLN A 104 3.91 10.91 -1.18
N GLU A 105 4.46 9.86 -1.78
CA GLU A 105 3.88 8.53 -1.67
C GLU A 105 4.24 7.95 -0.29
N ILE A 106 3.25 7.37 0.36
CA ILE A 106 3.34 6.83 1.71
C ILE A 106 2.98 5.35 1.73
N GLY A 107 3.62 4.62 2.63
CA GLY A 107 3.32 3.23 2.93
C GLY A 107 3.60 2.98 4.40
N TYR A 108 2.56 3.01 5.22
CA TYR A 108 2.65 2.81 6.67
C TYR A 108 1.83 1.62 7.13
N LYS A 109 2.34 0.93 8.14
CA LYS A 109 1.68 -0.18 8.83
C LYS A 109 1.62 0.15 10.32
N ILE A 110 0.43 0.09 10.89
CA ILE A 110 0.16 0.24 12.32
C ILE A 110 -0.36 -1.12 12.82
N GLU A 111 0.31 -1.68 13.81
CA GLU A 111 -0.05 -2.96 14.42
C GLU A 111 -0.34 -2.76 15.90
N THR A 112 -1.35 -3.43 16.41
CA THR A 112 -1.73 -3.37 17.83
C THR A 112 -2.50 -4.62 18.20
N GLU A 113 -2.64 -4.89 19.49
CA GLU A 113 -3.61 -5.85 19.98
C GLU A 113 -4.81 -5.12 20.60
N ILE A 114 -6.03 -5.58 20.31
CA ILE A 114 -7.26 -4.97 20.82
C ILE A 114 -8.04 -5.98 21.65
N PRO A 115 -8.48 -5.64 22.89
CA PRO A 115 -9.35 -6.50 23.67
C PRO A 115 -10.64 -6.83 22.92
N ILE A 116 -11.01 -8.11 22.87
CA ILE A 116 -12.19 -8.61 22.15
C ILE A 116 -13.48 -7.95 22.65
N ASN A 117 -13.57 -7.62 23.93
CA ASN A 117 -14.73 -6.94 24.51
C ASN A 117 -14.91 -5.51 23.99
N GLU A 118 -13.82 -4.79 23.69
CA GLU A 118 -13.88 -3.46 23.10
C GLU A 118 -14.26 -3.53 21.62
N LEU A 119 -13.75 -4.53 20.90
CA LEU A 119 -14.14 -4.79 19.52
C LEU A 119 -15.65 -5.13 19.41
N LYS A 120 -16.22 -5.94 20.32
CA LYS A 120 -17.65 -6.37 20.30
C LYS A 120 -18.61 -5.19 20.43
N ASN A 121 -18.21 -4.19 21.20
CA ASN A 121 -18.98 -2.97 21.44
C ASN A 121 -18.75 -1.90 20.36
N SER A 122 -17.85 -2.15 19.41
CA SER A 122 -17.61 -1.27 18.27
C SER A 122 -18.78 -1.30 17.29
N THR A 123 -19.07 -0.18 16.63
CA THR A 123 -20.17 -0.06 15.64
C THR A 123 -19.67 0.00 14.19
N ASN A 124 -18.35 -0.08 13.98
CA ASN A 124 -17.69 0.05 12.68
C ASN A 124 -17.47 -1.32 12.00
N SER A 125 -16.81 -1.30 10.83
CA SER A 125 -16.43 -2.48 10.03
C SER A 125 -15.60 -3.53 10.78
N LEU A 126 -15.03 -3.22 11.96
CA LEU A 126 -14.40 -4.24 12.80
C LEU A 126 -15.43 -5.12 13.53
N SER A 127 -16.61 -4.57 13.82
CA SER A 127 -17.68 -5.33 14.49
C SER A 127 -18.28 -6.38 13.55
N SER A 128 -18.32 -6.12 12.25
CA SER A 128 -18.64 -7.14 11.24
C SER A 128 -17.57 -8.22 11.22
N LEU A 129 -16.27 -7.87 11.23
CA LEU A 129 -15.17 -8.85 11.28
C LEU A 129 -15.21 -9.74 12.54
N LEU A 130 -15.67 -9.22 13.69
CA LEU A 130 -15.89 -10.02 14.89
C LEU A 130 -17.13 -10.91 14.84
N LYS A 131 -18.26 -10.38 14.37
CA LYS A 131 -19.51 -11.15 14.21
C LYS A 131 -19.30 -12.29 13.21
N GLU A 132 -18.47 -12.02 12.21
CA GLU A 132 -17.95 -12.94 11.21
C GLU A 132 -16.90 -13.91 11.75
N THR A 133 -16.41 -13.79 12.98
CA THR A 133 -15.48 -14.79 13.54
C THR A 133 -16.14 -15.80 14.49
N ASN A 134 -17.40 -15.59 14.94
CA ASN A 134 -18.17 -16.42 15.89
C ASN A 134 -17.32 -17.07 16.99
N VAL A 135 -16.26 -16.38 17.42
CA VAL A 135 -15.35 -16.96 18.39
C VAL A 135 -16.02 -16.84 19.74
N GLY A 136 -16.32 -17.97 20.38
CA GLY A 136 -16.75 -18.06 21.78
C GLY A 136 -15.74 -17.49 22.80
N ILE A 137 -14.71 -16.80 22.31
CA ILE A 137 -13.74 -16.06 23.10
C ILE A 137 -14.45 -14.83 23.68
N ASN A 138 -14.77 -14.91 24.96
CA ASN A 138 -15.32 -13.81 25.75
C ASN A 138 -14.22 -12.98 26.44
N LYS A 139 -12.94 -13.35 26.27
CA LYS A 139 -11.79 -12.72 26.93
C LYS A 139 -10.50 -12.90 26.11
N GLY A 140 -9.69 -11.84 25.98
CA GLY A 140 -8.40 -11.88 25.31
C GLY A 140 -8.16 -10.67 24.40
N ASN A 141 -6.94 -10.54 23.88
CA ASN A 141 -6.57 -9.53 22.90
C ASN A 141 -6.49 -10.15 21.51
N MET A 142 -6.85 -9.38 20.49
CA MET A 142 -6.85 -9.79 19.09
C MET A 142 -5.88 -8.91 18.30
N PRO A 143 -4.99 -9.49 17.48
CA PRO A 143 -4.09 -8.69 16.64
C PRO A 143 -4.91 -7.89 15.63
N PHE A 144 -4.53 -6.64 15.44
CA PHE A 144 -5.18 -5.71 14.54
C PHE A 144 -4.12 -4.90 13.80
N THR A 145 -4.27 -4.84 12.48
CA THR A 145 -3.35 -4.16 11.58
C THR A 145 -4.11 -3.13 10.77
N ILE A 146 -3.56 -1.93 10.66
CA ILE A 146 -4.00 -0.89 9.73
C ILE A 146 -2.87 -0.67 8.73
N THR A 147 -3.21 -0.70 7.45
CA THR A 147 -2.27 -0.32 6.39
C THR A 147 -2.72 0.98 5.74
N ILE A 148 -1.78 1.89 5.52
CA ILE A 148 -1.98 3.20 4.91
C ILE A 148 -1.08 3.28 3.68
N ASN A 149 -1.64 3.47 2.49
CA ASN A 149 -0.88 3.52 1.24
C ASN A 149 -1.28 4.72 0.37
N GLY A 150 -0.55 4.94 -0.72
CA GLY A 150 -0.87 5.92 -1.75
C GLY A 150 -0.27 7.29 -1.45
N ASN A 151 -0.90 8.37 -1.92
CA ASN A 151 -0.34 9.70 -1.76
C ASN A 151 -0.75 10.33 -0.43
N LEU A 152 0.14 11.04 0.26
CA LEU A 152 -0.11 11.69 1.56
C LEU A 152 -1.37 12.57 1.57
N LYS A 153 -1.71 13.20 0.44
CA LYS A 153 -2.92 14.03 0.32
C LYS A 153 -4.21 13.21 0.16
N ASN A 154 -4.11 12.04 -0.46
CA ASN A 154 -5.23 11.14 -0.76
C ASN A 154 -4.85 9.69 -0.46
N PRO A 155 -4.59 9.35 0.81
CA PRO A 155 -4.21 8.01 1.19
C PRO A 155 -5.39 7.04 1.13
N THR A 156 -5.07 5.76 0.98
CA THR A 156 -6.00 4.66 1.12
C THR A 156 -5.71 3.89 2.41
N TYR A 157 -6.76 3.38 3.02
CA TYR A 157 -6.70 2.70 4.31
C TYR A 157 -7.30 1.30 4.18
N SER A 158 -6.66 0.31 4.79
CA SER A 158 -7.22 -1.02 4.99
C SER A 158 -6.95 -1.49 6.40
N THR A 159 -7.80 -2.39 6.89
CA THR A 159 -7.71 -2.94 8.24
C THR A 159 -7.87 -4.45 8.19
N SER A 160 -7.05 -5.19 8.93
CA SER A 160 -7.17 -6.64 9.08
C SER A 160 -7.02 -7.06 10.54
N LEU A 161 -7.62 -8.19 10.88
CA LEU A 161 -7.30 -8.92 12.09
C LEU A 161 -6.11 -9.80 11.71
N GLY A 162 -4.92 -9.55 12.29
CA GLY A 162 -3.70 -10.28 11.94
C GLY A 162 -3.86 -11.81 12.09
N GLU A 163 -2.87 -12.60 11.68
CA GLU A 163 -2.94 -14.06 11.80
C GLU A 163 -3.37 -14.48 13.21
N LEU A 164 -4.55 -15.09 13.32
CA LEU A 164 -5.06 -15.64 14.56
C LEU A 164 -4.06 -16.70 15.03
N LYS A 165 -3.24 -16.35 16.03
CA LYS A 165 -2.32 -17.31 16.64
C LYS A 165 -3.14 -18.49 17.15
N THR A 166 -2.75 -19.70 16.76
CA THR A 166 -3.33 -20.99 17.17
C THR A 166 -3.56 -21.09 18.68
N ASP A 167 -2.78 -20.40 19.50
CA ASP A 167 -2.92 -20.33 20.97
C ASP A 167 -4.26 -19.76 21.45
N LEU A 168 -4.92 -18.89 20.68
CA LEU A 168 -6.24 -18.34 21.06
C LEU A 168 -7.37 -19.37 20.87
N LEU A 169 -7.21 -20.32 19.95
CA LEU A 169 -8.12 -21.45 19.76
C LEU A 169 -7.91 -22.53 20.83
N GLU A 170 -6.68 -22.67 21.34
CA GLU A 170 -6.34 -23.65 22.37
C GLU A 170 -6.81 -23.25 23.77
N LYS A 171 -6.71 -21.96 24.14
CA LYS A 171 -7.19 -21.48 25.45
C LYS A 171 -8.72 -21.54 25.64
N GLY A 172 -9.47 -21.80 24.58
CA GLY A 172 -10.90 -22.12 24.64
C GLY A 172 -11.21 -23.56 25.05
N LYS A 173 -10.22 -24.47 25.07
CA LYS A 173 -10.40 -25.90 25.38
C LYS A 173 -10.43 -26.21 26.89
N ASP A 174 -9.97 -25.31 27.76
CA ASP A 174 -9.75 -25.61 29.19
C ASP A 174 -11.00 -25.50 30.11
N ILE A 175 -12.22 -25.32 29.58
CA ILE A 175 -13.45 -25.21 30.41
C ILE A 175 -14.37 -26.43 30.27
N ILE A 176 -13.96 -27.52 29.62
CA ILE A 176 -14.83 -28.69 29.44
C ILE A 176 -14.17 -29.94 30.00
N SER A 177 -14.19 -30.04 31.33
CA SER A 177 -14.16 -31.31 32.04
C SER A 177 -15.35 -31.33 32.99
N GLU A 178 -16.52 -31.78 32.50
CA GLU A 178 -17.29 -32.81 33.19
C GLU A 178 -18.54 -33.26 32.42
N LYS A 179 -18.75 -34.58 32.49
CA LYS A 179 -19.98 -35.37 32.26
C LYS A 179 -20.29 -35.88 30.85
N VAL A 180 -19.95 -37.17 30.75
CA VAL A 180 -20.35 -38.18 29.78
C VAL A 180 -21.79 -38.67 30.05
N ASP A 181 -22.42 -39.20 29.00
CA ASP A 181 -23.72 -39.91 28.91
C ASP A 181 -25.03 -39.17 28.58
N LYS A 182 -24.95 -38.16 27.70
CA LYS A 182 -26.06 -37.71 26.81
C LYS A 182 -25.64 -37.54 25.33
N VAL A 183 -24.59 -38.28 24.95
CA VAL A 183 -23.52 -37.75 24.08
C VAL A 183 -23.82 -37.76 22.58
N LYS A 184 -24.61 -38.67 22.00
CA LYS A 184 -24.59 -38.80 20.52
C LYS A 184 -25.26 -37.66 19.75
N LYS A 185 -26.42 -37.16 20.19
CA LYS A 185 -27.16 -36.12 19.45
C LYS A 185 -26.57 -34.72 19.69
N ASP A 186 -26.27 -34.40 20.95
CA ASP A 186 -25.65 -33.13 21.33
C ASP A 186 -24.22 -33.02 20.77
N ALA A 187 -23.43 -34.11 20.71
CA ALA A 187 -22.09 -34.08 20.13
C ALA A 187 -22.10 -33.94 18.60
N LEU A 188 -23.08 -34.52 17.89
CA LEU A 188 -23.25 -34.32 16.44
C LEU A 188 -23.65 -32.88 16.13
N GLU A 189 -24.56 -32.30 16.92
CA GLU A 189 -25.00 -30.92 16.75
C GLU A 189 -23.89 -29.90 17.09
N GLU A 190 -23.09 -30.18 18.11
CA GLU A 190 -21.90 -29.38 18.45
C GLU A 190 -20.78 -29.53 17.40
N ALA A 191 -20.56 -30.73 16.87
CA ALA A 191 -19.61 -30.97 15.78
C ALA A 191 -20.03 -30.26 14.48
N GLN A 192 -21.33 -30.25 14.17
CA GLN A 192 -21.86 -29.50 13.02
C GLN A 192 -21.61 -28.00 13.17
N LYS A 193 -21.89 -27.43 14.35
CA LYS A 193 -21.58 -26.00 14.62
C LYS A 193 -20.09 -25.69 14.43
N LYS A 194 -19.19 -26.54 14.93
CA LYS A 194 -17.74 -26.37 14.78
C LYS A 194 -17.31 -26.44 13.31
N ALA A 195 -17.84 -27.40 12.55
CA ALA A 195 -17.58 -27.56 11.13
C ALA A 195 -18.05 -26.34 10.32
N ASP A 196 -19.28 -25.87 10.59
CA ASP A 196 -19.85 -24.69 9.93
C ASP A 196 -19.04 -23.43 10.26
N ASP A 197 -18.57 -23.28 11.50
CA ASP A 197 -17.73 -22.15 11.91
C ASP A 197 -16.35 -22.15 11.22
N ILE A 198 -15.71 -23.31 11.09
CA ILE A 198 -14.43 -23.46 10.38
C ILE A 198 -14.57 -23.05 8.91
N ILE A 199 -15.61 -23.55 8.23
CA ILE A 199 -15.86 -23.22 6.82
C ILE A 199 -16.16 -21.72 6.66
N ARG A 200 -16.98 -21.16 7.55
CA ARG A 200 -17.35 -19.75 7.52
C ARG A 200 -16.14 -18.84 7.71
N LEU A 201 -15.28 -19.14 8.70
CA LEU A 201 -14.02 -18.43 8.96
C LEU A 201 -13.07 -18.48 7.76
N ALA A 202 -12.95 -19.65 7.14
CA ALA A 202 -12.09 -19.83 5.99
C ALA A 202 -12.55 -19.03 4.78
N LYS A 203 -13.85 -18.99 4.50
CA LYS A 203 -14.43 -18.14 3.43
C LYS A 203 -14.15 -16.65 3.63
N LEU A 204 -14.16 -16.19 4.88
CA LEU A 204 -13.86 -14.79 5.21
C LEU A 204 -12.39 -14.46 5.03
N LYS A 205 -11.50 -15.33 5.52
CA LYS A 205 -10.05 -15.19 5.30
C LYS A 205 -9.71 -15.25 3.81
N ALA A 206 -10.37 -16.14 3.08
CA ALA A 206 -10.24 -16.26 1.64
C ALA A 206 -10.67 -14.97 0.94
N GLN A 207 -11.83 -14.41 1.30
CA GLN A 207 -12.28 -13.12 0.75
C GLN A 207 -11.29 -11.98 1.07
N GLN A 208 -10.75 -11.92 2.29
CA GLN A 208 -9.72 -10.93 2.64
C GLN A 208 -8.46 -11.06 1.78
N ILE A 209 -7.97 -12.29 1.54
CA ILE A 209 -6.84 -12.54 0.66
C ILE A 209 -7.14 -12.03 -0.76
N ARG A 210 -8.36 -12.30 -1.27
CA ARG A 210 -8.80 -11.81 -2.60
C ARG A 210 -8.85 -10.27 -2.64
N ASP A 211 -9.39 -9.63 -1.60
CA ASP A 211 -9.51 -8.17 -1.51
C ASP A 211 -8.14 -7.48 -1.41
N GLU A 212 -7.21 -8.03 -0.63
CA GLU A 212 -5.83 -7.54 -0.54
C GLU A 212 -5.09 -7.69 -1.87
N GLY A 213 -5.21 -8.86 -2.51
CA GLY A 213 -4.65 -9.12 -3.83
C GLY A 213 -5.19 -8.15 -4.88
N ASN A 214 -6.52 -7.93 -4.89
CA ASN A 214 -7.17 -6.99 -5.79
C ASN A 214 -6.73 -5.54 -5.52
N SER A 215 -6.63 -5.13 -4.25
CA SER A 215 -6.20 -3.79 -3.86
C SER A 215 -4.77 -3.51 -4.32
N LYS A 216 -3.83 -4.44 -4.10
CA LYS A 216 -2.45 -4.33 -4.58
C LYS A 216 -2.39 -4.30 -6.11
N ALA A 217 -3.20 -5.10 -6.79
CA ALA A 217 -3.27 -5.11 -8.24
C ALA A 217 -3.78 -3.78 -8.83
N ILE A 218 -4.80 -3.17 -8.22
CA ILE A 218 -5.31 -1.84 -8.59
C ILE A 218 -4.23 -0.76 -8.43
N LEU A 219 -3.39 -0.84 -7.39
CA LEU A 219 -2.27 0.10 -7.21
C LEU A 219 -1.27 0.01 -8.36
N ILE A 220 -0.86 -1.21 -8.73
CA ILE A 220 0.04 -1.45 -9.86
C ILE A 220 -0.56 -0.88 -11.16
N GLU A 221 -1.85 -1.11 -11.40
CA GLU A 221 -2.55 -0.61 -12.60
C GLU A 221 -2.62 0.92 -12.64
N ASN A 222 -2.91 1.55 -11.50
CA ASN A 222 -2.97 3.00 -11.37
C ASN A 222 -1.60 3.64 -11.57
N GLU A 223 -0.56 3.07 -10.96
CA GLU A 223 0.81 3.55 -11.12
C GLU A 223 1.27 3.42 -12.57
N ALA A 224 1.03 2.26 -13.20
CA ALA A 224 1.35 2.03 -14.60
C ALA A 224 0.66 3.03 -15.53
N THR A 225 -0.61 3.36 -15.24
CA THR A 225 -1.37 4.35 -16.00
C THR A 225 -0.81 5.76 -15.82
N ARG A 226 -0.48 6.17 -14.59
CA ARG A 226 0.17 7.47 -14.31
C ARG A 226 1.53 7.58 -14.99
N ASN A 227 2.34 6.54 -14.91
CA ASN A 227 3.67 6.48 -15.52
C ASN A 227 3.58 6.54 -17.04
N LYS A 228 2.58 5.88 -17.65
CA LYS A 228 2.31 6.03 -19.08
C LYS A 228 1.95 7.46 -19.46
N VAL A 229 1.05 8.11 -18.73
CA VAL A 229 0.68 9.52 -19.01
C VAL A 229 1.90 10.43 -18.96
N LYS A 230 2.75 10.29 -17.92
CA LYS A 230 4.00 11.05 -17.79
C LYS A 230 4.96 10.76 -18.97
N ALA A 231 5.10 9.49 -19.36
CA ALA A 231 5.98 9.09 -20.45
C ALA A 231 5.49 9.61 -21.82
N ASP A 232 4.18 9.57 -22.07
CA ASP A 232 3.58 10.08 -23.30
C ASP A 232 3.70 11.61 -23.38
N GLN A 233 3.55 12.31 -22.25
CA GLN A 233 3.78 13.75 -22.17
C GLN A 233 5.25 14.11 -22.48
N LYS A 234 6.20 13.43 -21.85
CA LYS A 234 7.63 13.61 -22.14
C LYS A 234 7.96 13.27 -23.60
N THR A 235 7.30 12.27 -24.18
CA THR A 235 7.45 11.93 -25.60
C THR A 235 7.04 13.10 -26.48
N LYS A 236 5.90 13.76 -26.21
CA LYS A 236 5.48 14.94 -26.96
C LYS A 236 6.48 16.09 -26.88
N GLU A 237 7.04 16.33 -25.69
CA GLU A 237 8.04 17.38 -25.46
C GLU A 237 9.33 17.12 -26.26
N GLU A 238 9.88 15.91 -26.19
CA GLU A 238 11.09 15.51 -26.92
C GLU A 238 10.87 15.54 -28.44
N VAL A 239 9.70 15.09 -28.90
CA VAL A 239 9.32 15.11 -30.32
C VAL A 239 9.15 16.55 -30.83
N SER A 240 8.52 17.43 -30.05
CA SER A 240 8.41 18.86 -30.38
C SER A 240 9.79 19.50 -30.51
N LYS A 241 10.65 19.28 -29.51
CA LYS A 241 12.01 19.81 -29.49
C LYS A 241 12.82 19.36 -30.71
N LEU A 242 12.72 18.08 -31.10
CA LEU A 242 13.36 17.55 -32.29
C LEU A 242 12.87 18.23 -33.57
N ARG A 243 11.55 18.49 -33.70
CA ARG A 243 10.99 19.22 -34.84
C ARG A 243 11.49 20.66 -34.86
N ASP A 244 11.44 21.37 -33.74
CA ASP A 244 11.87 22.77 -33.62
C ASP A 244 13.35 22.94 -33.98
N GLU A 245 14.22 22.08 -33.46
CA GLU A 245 15.66 22.12 -33.75
C GLU A 245 15.95 21.83 -35.24
N GLY A 246 15.29 20.82 -35.81
CA GLY A 246 15.46 20.47 -37.22
C GLY A 246 14.92 21.55 -38.16
N TYR A 247 13.81 22.20 -37.81
CA TYR A 247 13.24 23.29 -38.61
C TYR A 247 14.11 24.54 -38.53
N LYS A 248 14.59 24.90 -37.34
CA LYS A 248 15.52 26.01 -37.15
C LYS A 248 16.81 25.82 -37.95
N ALA A 249 17.33 24.59 -38.00
CA ALA A 249 18.50 24.27 -38.83
C ALA A 249 18.20 24.42 -40.33
N ALA A 250 17.02 23.99 -40.78
CA ALA A 250 16.59 24.13 -42.17
C ALA A 250 16.38 25.59 -42.58
N ASP A 251 15.79 26.41 -41.72
CA ASP A 251 15.53 27.83 -41.99
C ASP A 251 16.83 28.64 -42.04
N LYS A 252 17.78 28.33 -41.15
CA LYS A 252 19.12 28.94 -41.16
C LYS A 252 19.85 28.75 -42.51
N LEU A 253 19.68 27.60 -43.18
CA LEU A 253 20.27 27.37 -44.51
C LEU A 253 19.73 28.33 -45.58
N ILE A 254 18.47 28.75 -45.47
CA ILE A 254 17.84 29.70 -46.39
C ILE A 254 18.34 31.11 -46.09
N GLU A 255 18.42 31.48 -44.80
CA GLU A 255 18.90 32.79 -44.34
C GLU A 255 20.35 33.06 -44.77
N GLU A 256 21.22 32.04 -44.72
CA GLU A 256 22.64 32.16 -45.08
C GLU A 256 22.88 32.24 -46.61
N ALA A 257 21.88 31.98 -47.44
CA ALA A 257 22.00 31.99 -48.90
C ALA A 257 21.95 33.42 -49.49
N LYS A 258 23.07 33.87 -50.08
CA LYS A 258 23.26 35.27 -50.54
C LYS A 258 22.73 35.61 -51.93
N SER A 259 22.52 34.62 -52.81
CA SER A 259 22.12 34.80 -54.21
C SER A 259 20.71 34.22 -54.48
N PRO A 260 19.92 34.77 -55.42
CA PRO A 260 18.62 34.21 -55.79
C PRO A 260 18.68 32.73 -56.20
N LEU A 261 19.69 32.32 -56.98
CA LEU A 261 19.89 30.92 -57.36
C LEU A 261 20.28 30.06 -56.15
N ALA A 262 21.09 30.60 -55.24
CA ALA A 262 21.49 29.91 -54.01
C ALA A 262 20.28 29.73 -53.06
N LYS A 263 19.37 30.71 -52.99
CA LYS A 263 18.13 30.62 -52.20
C LYS A 263 17.22 29.51 -52.72
N ILE A 264 17.01 29.39 -54.03
CA ILE A 264 16.21 28.30 -54.61
C ILE A 264 16.80 26.93 -54.27
N ALA A 265 18.13 26.78 -54.34
CA ALA A 265 18.80 25.54 -53.95
C ALA A 265 18.69 25.27 -52.44
N ALA A 266 18.81 26.31 -51.60
CA ALA A 266 18.66 26.23 -50.15
C ALA A 266 17.22 25.86 -49.75
N GLU A 267 16.20 26.45 -50.36
CA GLU A 267 14.79 26.13 -50.12
C GLU A 267 14.46 24.66 -50.41
N LYS A 268 14.95 24.12 -51.54
CA LYS A 268 14.77 22.70 -51.88
C LYS A 268 15.45 21.79 -50.84
N THR A 269 16.63 22.17 -50.37
CA THR A 269 17.39 21.44 -49.35
C THR A 269 16.70 21.50 -47.99
N ALA A 270 16.26 22.69 -47.58
CA ALA A 270 15.51 22.93 -46.35
C ALA A 270 14.20 22.14 -46.34
N LYS A 271 13.44 22.12 -47.44
CA LYS A 271 12.22 21.30 -47.57
C LYS A 271 12.50 19.81 -47.38
N LYS A 272 13.58 19.30 -47.96
CA LYS A 272 14.02 17.90 -47.76
C LYS A 272 14.44 17.65 -46.30
N MET A 273 15.12 18.60 -45.67
CA MET A 273 15.55 18.51 -44.27
C MET A 273 14.35 18.51 -43.31
N LYS A 274 13.37 19.39 -43.51
CA LYS A 274 12.11 19.42 -42.74
C LYS A 274 11.38 18.09 -42.87
N SER A 275 11.21 17.57 -44.10
CA SER A 275 10.58 16.26 -44.33
C SER A 275 11.34 15.09 -43.67
N GLN A 276 12.67 15.12 -43.66
CA GLN A 276 13.46 14.10 -42.95
C GLN A 276 13.36 14.24 -41.42
N THR A 277 13.26 15.47 -40.93
CA THR A 277 13.04 15.75 -39.50
C THR A 277 11.68 15.20 -39.06
N ASP A 278 10.63 15.46 -39.83
CA ASP A 278 9.28 14.94 -39.56
C ASP A 278 9.29 13.42 -39.48
N LYS A 279 9.89 12.74 -40.46
CA LYS A 279 10.02 11.28 -40.45
C LYS A 279 10.75 10.74 -39.22
N LYS A 280 11.81 11.41 -38.77
CA LYS A 280 12.56 11.03 -37.57
C LYS A 280 11.73 11.28 -36.30
N ALA A 281 11.02 12.39 -36.24
CA ALA A 281 10.15 12.76 -35.13
C ALA A 281 8.98 11.77 -34.99
N ASP A 282 8.32 11.43 -36.10
CA ASP A 282 7.22 10.45 -36.12
C ASP A 282 7.72 9.06 -35.72
N ALA A 283 8.89 8.64 -36.22
CA ALA A 283 9.49 7.36 -35.83
C ALA A 283 9.88 7.32 -34.34
N LEU A 284 10.39 8.43 -33.79
CA LEU A 284 10.70 8.56 -32.37
C LEU A 284 9.42 8.48 -31.53
N GLU A 285 8.38 9.21 -31.92
CA GLU A 285 7.08 9.22 -31.25
C GLU A 285 6.47 7.81 -31.19
N LEU A 286 6.43 7.11 -32.33
CA LEU A 286 5.93 5.73 -32.41
C LEU A 286 6.74 4.79 -31.50
N LYS A 287 8.06 4.88 -31.52
CA LYS A 287 8.94 4.03 -30.70
C LYS A 287 8.74 4.25 -29.20
N LEU A 288 8.66 5.51 -28.77
CA LEU A 288 8.51 5.85 -27.35
C LEU A 288 7.12 5.51 -26.83
N ASN A 289 6.07 5.81 -27.60
CA ASN A 289 4.69 5.43 -27.26
C ASN A 289 4.51 3.90 -27.22
N ALA A 290 5.15 3.16 -28.13
CA ALA A 290 5.14 1.70 -28.08
C ALA A 290 5.85 1.17 -26.83
N LYS A 291 6.96 1.79 -26.42
CA LYS A 291 7.69 1.44 -25.19
C LYS A 291 6.86 1.71 -23.94
N SER A 292 6.22 2.88 -23.82
CA SER A 292 5.37 3.22 -22.68
C SER A 292 4.17 2.25 -22.56
N LYS A 293 3.53 1.93 -23.69
CA LYS A 293 2.45 0.92 -23.76
C LYS A 293 2.92 -0.47 -23.35
N LYS A 294 4.10 -0.91 -23.79
CA LYS A 294 4.66 -2.21 -23.39
C LYS A 294 4.90 -2.29 -21.88
N ILE A 295 5.44 -1.24 -21.28
CA ILE A 295 5.67 -1.17 -19.83
C ILE A 295 4.34 -1.23 -19.07
N GLN A 296 3.32 -0.49 -19.51
CA GLN A 296 1.98 -0.54 -18.92
C GLN A 296 1.39 -1.96 -18.97
N ASN A 297 1.50 -2.63 -20.11
CA ASN A 297 0.98 -3.98 -20.28
C ASN A 297 1.69 -5.01 -19.38
N VAL A 298 3.01 -4.87 -19.18
CA VAL A 298 3.75 -5.74 -18.24
C VAL A 298 3.24 -5.55 -16.81
N ALA A 299 3.02 -4.31 -16.37
CA ALA A 299 2.48 -4.02 -15.05
C ALA A 299 1.04 -4.57 -14.90
N PHE A 300 0.19 -4.44 -15.93
CA PHE A 300 -1.15 -5.03 -15.91
C PHE A 300 -1.12 -6.55 -15.84
N GLN A 301 -0.16 -7.20 -16.50
CA GLN A 301 0.03 -8.64 -16.38
C GLN A 301 0.49 -9.04 -14.98
N GLN A 302 1.39 -8.28 -14.35
CA GLN A 302 1.78 -8.51 -12.95
C GLN A 302 0.59 -8.36 -12.01
N ALA A 303 -0.23 -7.31 -12.19
CA ALA A 303 -1.46 -7.11 -11.43
C ALA A 303 -2.45 -8.28 -11.60
N LYS A 304 -2.59 -8.80 -12.82
CA LYS A 304 -3.38 -10.00 -13.09
C LYS A 304 -2.85 -11.23 -12.36
N ASN A 305 -1.55 -11.52 -12.47
CA ASN A 305 -0.92 -12.65 -11.80
C ASN A 305 -1.10 -12.59 -10.27
N LEU A 306 -1.00 -11.39 -9.69
CA LEU A 306 -1.21 -11.17 -8.27
C LEU A 306 -2.64 -11.51 -7.82
N ARG A 307 -3.65 -11.15 -8.63
CA ARG A 307 -5.05 -11.55 -8.37
C ARG A 307 -5.24 -13.06 -8.47
N GLU A 308 -4.59 -13.71 -9.44
CA GLU A 308 -4.63 -15.16 -9.60
C GLU A 308 -3.98 -15.88 -8.42
N GLU A 309 -2.83 -15.42 -7.96
CA GLU A 309 -2.15 -15.96 -6.77
C GLU A 309 -3.00 -15.78 -5.51
N ALA A 310 -3.57 -14.59 -5.31
CA ALA A 310 -4.48 -14.33 -4.20
C ALA A 310 -5.71 -15.25 -4.23
N ASN A 311 -6.32 -15.45 -5.40
CA ASN A 311 -7.43 -16.38 -5.57
C ASN A 311 -7.02 -17.83 -5.25
N SER A 312 -5.86 -18.28 -5.74
CA SER A 312 -5.38 -19.63 -5.46
C SER A 312 -5.10 -19.86 -3.97
N ASN A 313 -4.52 -18.87 -3.30
CA ASN A 313 -4.29 -18.93 -1.85
C ASN A 313 -5.60 -18.93 -1.07
N ALA A 314 -6.57 -18.12 -1.49
CA ALA A 314 -7.92 -18.07 -0.92
C ALA A 314 -8.64 -19.43 -1.06
N ASP A 315 -8.61 -20.02 -2.26
CA ASP A 315 -9.20 -21.34 -2.52
C ASP A 315 -8.52 -22.44 -1.68
N SER A 316 -7.19 -22.36 -1.49
CA SER A 316 -6.46 -23.31 -0.62
C SER A 316 -6.90 -23.23 0.84
N VAL A 317 -7.20 -22.02 1.34
CA VAL A 317 -7.72 -21.82 2.69
C VAL A 317 -9.11 -22.43 2.85
N GLU A 318 -10.01 -22.20 1.87
CA GLU A 318 -11.35 -22.78 1.87
C GLU A 318 -11.29 -24.32 1.84
N ASN A 319 -10.50 -24.90 0.93
CA ASN A 319 -10.37 -26.36 0.79
C ASN A 319 -9.84 -27.04 2.06
N LYS A 320 -8.81 -26.48 2.70
CA LYS A 320 -8.27 -27.03 3.96
C LYS A 320 -9.30 -27.01 5.07
N ALA A 321 -10.11 -25.96 5.14
CA ALA A 321 -11.17 -25.83 6.13
C ALA A 321 -12.30 -26.83 5.89
N GLU A 322 -12.68 -27.08 4.63
CA GLU A 322 -13.64 -28.14 4.28
C GLU A 322 -13.12 -29.53 4.70
N GLU A 323 -11.85 -29.84 4.45
CA GLU A 323 -11.23 -31.09 4.89
C GLU A 323 -11.26 -31.26 6.42
N GLU A 324 -10.95 -30.20 7.17
CA GLU A 324 -10.95 -30.20 8.64
C GLU A 324 -12.37 -30.33 9.20
N ALA A 325 -13.33 -29.58 8.65
CA ALA A 325 -14.73 -29.68 8.98
C ALA A 325 -15.27 -31.11 8.77
N ASN A 326 -14.94 -31.73 7.63
CA ASN A 326 -15.33 -33.12 7.33
C ASN A 326 -14.73 -34.10 8.34
N LYS A 327 -13.45 -33.93 8.75
CA LYS A 327 -12.82 -34.79 9.77
C LYS A 327 -13.54 -34.70 11.12
N ILE A 328 -13.95 -33.50 11.54
CA ILE A 328 -14.70 -33.28 12.79
C ILE A 328 -16.06 -33.99 12.74
N LEU A 329 -16.77 -33.86 11.63
CA LEU A 329 -18.06 -34.51 11.42
C LEU A 329 -17.95 -36.04 11.43
N GLU A 330 -16.96 -36.60 10.74
CA GLU A 330 -16.73 -38.05 10.72
C GLU A 330 -16.30 -38.59 12.09
N ALA A 331 -15.47 -37.85 12.83
CA ALA A 331 -15.10 -38.23 14.20
C ALA A 331 -16.31 -38.24 15.16
N ALA A 332 -17.28 -37.34 14.95
CA ALA A 332 -18.50 -37.30 15.75
C ALA A 332 -19.48 -38.44 15.41
N LYS A 333 -19.57 -38.84 14.13
CA LYS A 333 -20.39 -39.99 13.68
C LYS A 333 -19.89 -41.33 14.21
N ASN A 334 -18.58 -41.46 14.42
CA ASN A 334 -17.93 -42.69 14.86
C ASN A 334 -17.87 -42.88 16.39
N LYS A 335 -18.45 -41.97 17.19
CA LYS A 335 -18.59 -42.08 18.65
C LYS A 335 -20.00 -42.55 19.05
#